data_AF-A0A4U5NEW7-F1
#
_entry.id   AF-A0A4U5NEW7-F1
#
_cell.length_a   1.000
_cell.length_b   1.000
_cell.length_c   1.000
_cell.angle_alpha   90.00
_cell.angle_beta   90.00
_cell.angle_gamma   90.00
#
_symmetry.space_group_name_H-M   'P 1'
#
loop_
_entity.id
_entity.type
_entity.pdbx_description
1 polymer ?
#
loop_
_entity_poly.entity_id
_entity_poly.type
_entity_poly.pdbx_seq_one_letter_code
_entity_poly.pdbx_strand_id
1 'polypeptide(L)'
;MRFVVNRRRDSCLSGLSSLRTYHVFVIFALLLFGYFWFVRYAANLIPSVPFKTPFKGFLIIDSNCLERVKDYRSCESSKIQIADFSDTKLVNKVHISKGVDDPTKDYFIFITKGAKRAVRKFEPVRHELPGFDYSPVFIPSNISGFLWELERAQFVDCLGIDMHRSMWSNRQISLSFIEHIAAMRDLLINYGITPILFGGTVLGWFRECSVISHTKDVDFGILATEYNPNLLESLKVSTQFELYWTLGQLTNNFEISVYAQNTKIDLFLLYPLNDSISIYTGGFDLDSQQKILYVYPNIKTICSGDLFGRLVFVPCNSVQIIEADHGRDWLTDVSSSSYVWYKTPKSIYNVTKMSKEETSKVTTCYAVDGCDR
;
A
#
# COMPACT_ATOMS: atom_id res chain seq x y z
N MET A 1 78.94 -54.56 -18.18
CA MET A 1 78.51 -53.20 -18.57
C MET A 1 77.27 -53.33 -19.45
N ARG A 2 76.29 -52.42 -19.38
CA ARG A 2 75.09 -52.28 -20.26
C ARG A 2 74.00 -53.39 -20.26
N PHE A 3 72.76 -52.92 -20.04
CA PHE A 3 71.44 -53.33 -20.58
C PHE A 3 70.98 -54.81 -20.68
N VAL A 4 69.89 -55.11 -19.94
CA VAL A 4 68.56 -55.67 -20.33
C VAL A 4 67.70 -55.55 -19.04
N VAL A 5 66.50 -54.93 -18.89
CA VAL A 5 65.29 -54.66 -19.71
C VAL A 5 64.25 -55.80 -19.74
N ASN A 6 63.32 -55.83 -18.77
CA ASN A 6 61.97 -56.45 -18.81
C ASN A 6 61.30 -56.42 -17.40
N ARG A 7 59.96 -56.45 -17.21
CA ARG A 7 58.78 -56.08 -18.03
C ARG A 7 57.50 -56.11 -17.15
N ARG A 8 56.38 -55.59 -17.70
CA ARG A 8 54.97 -55.62 -17.18
C ARG A 8 54.66 -54.57 -16.10
N ARG A 9 53.52 -53.84 -16.08
CA ARG A 9 52.09 -54.11 -16.45
C ARG A 9 51.32 -54.90 -15.39
N ASP A 10 50.11 -54.54 -14.95
CA ASP A 10 49.31 -53.28 -15.01
C ASP A 10 48.67 -53.11 -13.59
N SER A 11 47.54 -52.46 -13.25
CA SER A 11 46.49 -51.66 -13.92
C SER A 11 45.71 -50.87 -12.84
N CYS A 12 45.56 -49.53 -12.94
CA CYS A 12 44.64 -48.78 -12.06
C CYS A 12 44.22 -47.39 -12.62
N LEU A 13 43.44 -47.35 -13.70
CA LEU A 13 42.89 -46.12 -14.29
C LEU A 13 41.41 -46.27 -14.67
N SER A 14 40.54 -46.34 -13.66
CA SER A 14 39.07 -46.41 -13.86
C SER A 14 38.22 -45.72 -12.76
N GLY A 15 38.83 -45.13 -11.73
CA GLY A 15 38.10 -44.56 -10.58
C GLY A 15 37.86 -43.04 -10.58
N LEU A 16 38.56 -42.26 -11.41
CA LEU A 16 38.61 -40.79 -11.29
C LEU A 16 37.57 -40.02 -12.14
N SER A 17 36.85 -40.69 -13.03
CA SER A 17 35.84 -40.05 -13.89
C SER A 17 34.45 -39.94 -13.24
N SER A 18 34.07 -40.87 -12.34
CA SER A 18 32.72 -40.93 -11.77
C SER A 18 32.48 -39.96 -10.61
N LEU A 19 33.48 -39.70 -9.75
CA LEU A 19 33.30 -38.76 -8.62
C LEU A 19 33.06 -37.32 -9.10
N ARG A 20 33.72 -36.87 -10.17
CA ARG A 20 33.52 -35.51 -10.70
C ARG A 20 32.10 -35.30 -11.23
N THR A 21 31.53 -36.27 -11.96
CA THR A 21 30.12 -36.20 -12.38
C THR A 21 29.18 -36.27 -11.18
N TYR A 22 29.42 -37.14 -10.21
CA TYR A 22 28.56 -37.23 -9.01
C TYR A 22 28.50 -35.91 -8.23
N HIS A 23 29.64 -35.25 -7.98
CA HIS A 23 29.63 -33.95 -7.28
C HIS A 23 28.94 -32.84 -8.08
N VAL A 24 29.10 -32.80 -9.40
CA VAL A 24 28.38 -31.81 -10.25
C VAL A 24 26.87 -32.07 -10.22
N PHE A 25 26.42 -33.33 -10.32
CA PHE A 25 25.00 -33.68 -10.24
C PHE A 25 24.40 -33.37 -8.87
N VAL A 26 25.10 -33.63 -7.76
CA VAL A 26 24.64 -33.29 -6.41
C VAL A 26 24.53 -31.77 -6.22
N ILE A 27 25.49 -30.99 -6.70
CA ILE A 27 25.42 -29.52 -6.64
C ILE A 27 24.27 -28.99 -7.49
N PHE A 28 24.08 -29.49 -8.72
CA PHE A 28 22.94 -29.09 -9.56
C PHE A 28 21.59 -29.48 -8.95
N ALA A 29 21.49 -30.67 -8.34
CA ALA A 29 20.29 -31.11 -7.65
C ALA A 29 19.99 -30.22 -6.42
N LEU A 30 20.99 -29.87 -5.61
CA LEU A 30 20.81 -28.97 -4.46
C LEU A 30 20.45 -27.54 -4.88
N LEU A 31 21.03 -27.02 -5.96
CA LEU A 31 20.65 -25.72 -6.52
C LEU A 31 19.22 -25.73 -7.08
N LEU A 32 18.82 -26.80 -7.78
CA LEU A 32 17.44 -26.97 -8.25
C LEU A 32 16.46 -27.13 -7.09
N PHE A 33 16.77 -27.92 -6.07
CA PHE A 33 15.90 -28.11 -4.90
C PHE A 33 15.79 -26.82 -4.08
N GLY A 34 16.89 -26.10 -3.88
CA GLY A 34 16.93 -24.79 -3.25
C GLY A 34 16.12 -23.75 -4.03
N TYR A 35 16.25 -23.71 -5.36
CA TYR A 35 15.46 -22.84 -6.22
C TYR A 35 13.97 -23.18 -6.18
N PHE A 36 13.58 -24.45 -6.30
CA PHE A 36 12.18 -24.87 -6.18
C PHE A 36 11.60 -24.59 -4.79
N TRP A 37 12.37 -24.78 -3.72
CA TRP A 37 11.94 -24.46 -2.36
C TRP A 37 11.81 -22.95 -2.17
N PHE A 38 12.76 -22.15 -2.65
CA PHE A 38 12.71 -20.69 -2.62
C PHE A 38 11.53 -20.12 -3.41
N VAL A 39 11.30 -20.59 -4.65
CA VAL A 39 10.14 -20.19 -5.46
C VAL A 39 8.83 -20.56 -4.78
N ARG A 40 8.73 -21.75 -4.16
CA ARG A 40 7.54 -22.20 -3.44
C ARG A 40 7.32 -21.47 -2.10
N TYR A 41 8.39 -21.04 -1.45
CA TYR A 41 8.36 -20.21 -0.25
C TYR A 41 7.95 -18.77 -0.57
N ALA A 42 8.53 -18.17 -1.61
CA ALA A 42 8.15 -16.85 -2.12
C ALA A 42 6.68 -16.82 -2.58
N ALA A 43 6.21 -17.86 -3.27
CA ALA A 43 4.81 -18.00 -3.68
C ALA A 43 3.82 -18.15 -2.50
N ASN A 44 4.30 -18.48 -1.30
CA ASN A 44 3.52 -18.54 -0.06
C ASN A 44 3.66 -17.26 0.79
N LEU A 45 4.59 -16.34 0.45
CA LEU A 45 4.81 -15.07 1.16
C LEU A 45 4.06 -13.89 0.54
N ILE A 46 3.58 -14.02 -0.71
CA ILE A 46 2.64 -13.08 -1.30
C ILE A 46 1.24 -13.43 -0.77
N PRO A 47 0.52 -12.51 -0.09
CA PRO A 47 -0.89 -12.70 0.23
C PRO A 47 -1.66 -12.99 -1.06
N SER A 48 -2.18 -14.21 -1.19
CA SER A 48 -2.81 -14.60 -2.44
C SER A 48 -4.09 -13.78 -2.64
N VAL A 49 -4.11 -12.94 -3.68
CA VAL A 49 -5.33 -12.26 -4.14
C VAL A 49 -6.46 -13.31 -4.19
N PRO A 50 -7.53 -13.16 -3.38
CA PRO A 50 -8.43 -14.29 -3.11
C PRO A 50 -9.21 -14.75 -4.34
N PHE A 51 -9.41 -13.85 -5.31
CA PHE A 51 -10.17 -14.09 -6.53
C PHE A 51 -9.24 -14.37 -7.73
N LYS A 52 -8.70 -15.60 -7.81
CA LYS A 52 -7.88 -16.08 -8.94
C LYS A 52 -8.68 -16.24 -10.24
N THR A 53 -9.98 -16.45 -10.14
CA THR A 53 -10.92 -16.45 -11.27
C THR A 53 -11.64 -15.11 -11.31
N PRO A 54 -11.63 -14.38 -12.44
CA PRO A 54 -12.38 -13.13 -12.57
C PRO A 54 -13.88 -13.33 -12.28
N PHE A 55 -14.44 -12.46 -11.45
CA PHE A 55 -15.85 -12.36 -11.15
C PHE A 55 -16.67 -12.15 -12.43
N LYS A 56 -17.83 -12.79 -12.52
CA LYS A 56 -18.77 -12.68 -13.65
C LYS A 56 -20.19 -12.56 -13.15
N GLY A 57 -20.85 -11.47 -13.52
CA GLY A 57 -22.22 -11.17 -13.11
C GLY A 57 -22.45 -9.67 -12.98
N PHE A 58 -23.52 -9.33 -12.28
CA PHE A 58 -23.99 -7.95 -12.13
C PHE A 58 -23.89 -7.53 -10.67
N LEU A 59 -23.03 -6.55 -10.37
CA LEU A 59 -22.87 -6.01 -9.02
C LEU A 59 -23.70 -4.73 -8.87
N ILE A 60 -24.56 -4.64 -7.85
CA ILE A 60 -25.21 -3.38 -7.50
C ILE A 60 -24.16 -2.41 -6.92
N ILE A 61 -24.04 -1.23 -7.54
CA ILE A 61 -23.12 -0.16 -7.10
C ILE A 61 -23.88 1.13 -6.71
N ASP A 62 -25.21 1.04 -6.60
CA ASP A 62 -26.09 2.16 -6.27
C ASP A 62 -26.22 2.33 -4.75
N SER A 63 -25.72 3.44 -4.23
CA SER A 63 -25.68 3.69 -2.78
C SER A 63 -27.07 3.72 -2.14
N ASN A 64 -28.07 4.28 -2.82
CA ASN A 64 -29.43 4.39 -2.30
C ASN A 64 -30.14 3.03 -2.29
N CYS A 65 -29.86 2.17 -3.27
CA CYS A 65 -30.31 0.77 -3.25
C CYS A 65 -29.65 -0.01 -2.11
N LEU A 66 -28.32 0.10 -1.97
CA LEU A 66 -27.56 -0.64 -0.97
C LEU A 66 -27.89 -0.26 0.48
N GLU A 67 -28.02 1.04 0.80
CA GLU A 67 -28.48 1.47 2.13
C GLU A 67 -29.87 0.92 2.47
N ARG A 68 -30.78 0.84 1.49
CA ARG A 68 -32.10 0.24 1.68
C ARG A 68 -32.02 -1.27 1.92
N VAL A 69 -31.18 -1.99 1.18
CA VAL A 69 -30.97 -3.44 1.38
C VAL A 69 -30.39 -3.75 2.75
N LYS A 70 -29.46 -2.91 3.24
CA LYS A 70 -28.93 -2.94 4.61
C LYS A 70 -30.01 -2.75 5.68
N ASP A 71 -31.03 -1.94 5.40
CA ASP A 71 -32.23 -1.77 6.22
C ASP A 71 -33.35 -2.80 5.93
N TYR A 72 -33.05 -3.92 5.25
CA TYR A 72 -34.01 -4.97 4.84
C TYR A 72 -35.16 -4.47 3.94
N ARG A 73 -34.98 -3.34 3.25
CA ARG A 73 -35.94 -2.72 2.32
C ARG A 73 -35.54 -2.98 0.87
N SER A 74 -36.54 -3.23 0.02
CA SER A 74 -36.34 -3.35 -1.43
C SER A 74 -35.88 -2.02 -2.06
N CYS A 75 -35.21 -2.08 -3.20
CA CYS A 75 -34.78 -0.89 -3.94
C CYS A 75 -35.93 -0.28 -4.75
N GLU A 76 -36.31 0.97 -4.44
CA GLU A 76 -37.43 1.69 -5.09
C GLU A 76 -37.05 2.43 -6.38
N SER A 77 -35.77 2.50 -6.75
CA SER A 77 -35.34 3.29 -7.92
C SER A 77 -35.75 2.64 -9.24
N SER A 78 -36.40 3.41 -10.11
CA SER A 78 -36.68 3.03 -11.50
C SER A 78 -35.42 2.93 -12.38
N LYS A 79 -34.26 3.36 -11.86
CA LYS A 79 -32.92 3.21 -12.47
C LYS A 79 -31.90 2.94 -11.38
N ILE A 80 -31.55 1.67 -11.18
CA ILE A 80 -30.46 1.26 -10.30
C ILE A 80 -29.14 1.32 -11.09
N GLN A 81 -28.05 1.70 -10.42
CA GLN A 81 -26.68 1.60 -10.96
C GLN A 81 -26.09 0.23 -10.69
N ILE A 82 -25.57 -0.41 -11.75
CA ILE A 82 -24.99 -1.76 -11.69
C ILE A 82 -23.66 -1.74 -12.46
N ALA A 83 -22.65 -2.44 -11.94
CA ALA A 83 -21.43 -2.77 -12.66
C ALA A 83 -21.56 -4.15 -13.32
N ASP A 84 -21.31 -4.22 -14.62
CA ASP A 84 -21.39 -5.43 -15.44
C ASP A 84 -20.00 -6.04 -15.67
N PHE A 85 -19.78 -7.24 -15.13
CA PHE A 85 -18.56 -8.05 -15.28
C PHE A 85 -18.78 -9.28 -16.19
N SER A 86 -19.91 -9.35 -16.90
CA SER A 86 -20.27 -10.46 -17.77
C SER A 86 -19.79 -10.30 -19.22
N ASP A 87 -19.32 -9.10 -19.60
CA ASP A 87 -19.07 -8.63 -20.97
C ASP A 87 -20.31 -8.79 -21.92
N THR A 88 -21.51 -8.94 -21.37
CA THR A 88 -22.75 -8.98 -22.17
C THR A 88 -23.26 -7.58 -22.52
N LYS A 89 -24.15 -7.50 -23.52
CA LYS A 89 -24.86 -6.25 -23.85
C LYS A 89 -26.28 -6.31 -23.30
N LEU A 90 -26.46 -6.05 -22.01
CA LEU A 90 -27.80 -5.85 -21.44
C LEU A 90 -28.44 -4.55 -21.95
N VAL A 91 -29.77 -4.53 -22.00
CA VAL A 91 -30.57 -3.50 -22.68
C VAL A 91 -31.73 -3.03 -21.80
N ASN A 92 -31.97 -1.73 -21.77
CA ASN A 92 -33.19 -1.04 -21.31
C ASN A 92 -33.74 -1.36 -19.90
N LYS A 93 -33.06 -0.85 -18.85
CA LYS A 93 -33.68 -0.25 -17.63
C LYS A 93 -32.65 0.29 -16.62
N VAL A 94 -31.45 -0.30 -16.59
CA VAL A 94 -30.38 -0.06 -15.62
C VAL A 94 -29.37 0.98 -16.11
N HIS A 95 -28.73 1.74 -15.21
CA HIS A 95 -27.52 2.49 -15.58
C HIS A 95 -26.29 1.60 -15.40
N ILE A 96 -25.86 1.00 -16.50
CA ILE A 96 -24.76 0.04 -16.52
C ILE A 96 -23.42 0.80 -16.58
N SER A 97 -22.55 0.53 -15.61
CA SER A 97 -21.12 0.83 -15.67
C SER A 97 -20.39 -0.43 -16.11
N LYS A 98 -19.30 -0.32 -16.90
CA LYS A 98 -18.48 -1.51 -17.19
C LYS A 98 -17.71 -1.89 -15.92
N GLY A 99 -17.87 -3.11 -15.45
CA GLY A 99 -16.98 -3.74 -14.49
C GLY A 99 -15.70 -4.24 -15.16
N VAL A 100 -14.58 -4.16 -14.45
CA VAL A 100 -13.32 -4.80 -14.83
C VAL A 100 -12.75 -5.47 -13.59
N ASP A 101 -12.54 -6.79 -13.69
CA ASP A 101 -11.83 -7.59 -12.70
C ASP A 101 -10.52 -8.10 -13.30
N ASP A 102 -9.40 -7.61 -12.77
CA ASP A 102 -8.06 -8.11 -13.06
C ASP A 102 -7.63 -9.03 -11.89
N PRO A 103 -7.40 -10.34 -12.11
CA PRO A 103 -7.09 -11.30 -11.04
C PRO A 103 -5.71 -11.09 -10.41
N THR A 104 -4.86 -10.22 -10.97
CA THR A 104 -3.59 -9.80 -10.33
C THR A 104 -3.80 -8.72 -9.26
N LYS A 105 -4.94 -8.04 -9.28
CA LYS A 105 -5.25 -6.88 -8.44
C LYS A 105 -6.17 -7.24 -7.29
N ASP A 106 -6.04 -6.52 -6.17
CA ASP A 106 -6.92 -6.70 -5.01
C ASP A 106 -8.23 -5.88 -5.08
N TYR A 107 -8.52 -5.27 -6.22
CA TYR A 107 -9.65 -4.34 -6.41
C TYR A 107 -10.40 -4.53 -7.73
N PHE A 108 -11.64 -4.05 -7.77
CA PHE A 108 -12.47 -3.96 -8.97
C PHE A 108 -12.44 -2.53 -9.54
N ILE A 109 -12.57 -2.36 -10.86
CA ILE A 109 -12.84 -1.06 -11.49
C ILE A 109 -14.27 -1.02 -12.02
N PHE A 110 -14.96 0.09 -11.80
CA PHE A 110 -16.22 0.46 -12.45
C PHE A 110 -15.96 1.64 -13.39
N ILE A 111 -16.41 1.57 -14.64
CA ILE A 111 -16.25 2.64 -15.63
C ILE A 111 -17.61 3.19 -16.03
N THR A 112 -17.86 4.46 -15.68
CA THR A 112 -19.13 5.15 -15.89
C THR A 112 -18.89 6.39 -16.76
N LYS A 113 -19.36 6.38 -18.02
CA LYS A 113 -19.15 7.49 -18.99
C LYS A 113 -17.67 7.91 -19.16
N GLY A 114 -16.74 6.97 -18.99
CA GLY A 114 -15.30 7.21 -19.06
C GLY A 114 -14.62 7.54 -17.72
N ALA A 115 -15.38 7.96 -16.69
CA ALA A 115 -14.84 8.09 -15.34
C ALA A 115 -14.58 6.70 -14.73
N LYS A 116 -13.38 6.49 -14.20
CA LYS A 116 -13.00 5.29 -13.44
C LYS A 116 -13.38 5.46 -11.97
N ARG A 117 -13.90 4.40 -11.36
CA ARG A 117 -14.00 4.24 -9.91
C ARG A 117 -13.43 2.88 -9.49
N ALA A 118 -12.84 2.77 -8.31
CA ALA A 118 -12.29 1.51 -7.82
C ALA A 118 -12.49 1.30 -6.31
N VAL A 119 -12.79 0.06 -5.95
CA VAL A 119 -12.99 -0.43 -4.56
C VAL A 119 -12.33 -1.81 -4.42
N ARG A 120 -11.87 -2.18 -3.22
CA ARG A 120 -11.27 -3.50 -2.96
C ARG A 120 -12.26 -4.62 -3.30
N LYS A 121 -11.73 -5.81 -3.58
CA LYS A 121 -12.55 -7.01 -3.78
C LYS A 121 -13.08 -7.50 -2.44
N PHE A 122 -14.32 -7.98 -2.45
CA PHE A 122 -15.07 -8.46 -1.30
C PHE A 122 -15.85 -9.72 -1.72
N GLU A 123 -16.31 -10.51 -0.75
CA GLU A 123 -17.14 -11.68 -1.04
C GLU A 123 -18.53 -11.21 -1.53
N PRO A 124 -18.97 -11.60 -2.75
CA PRO A 124 -20.23 -11.13 -3.34
C PRO A 124 -21.40 -12.03 -2.94
N VAL A 125 -22.41 -11.46 -2.28
CA VAL A 125 -23.64 -12.18 -1.91
C VAL A 125 -24.66 -12.06 -3.04
N ARG A 126 -25.26 -13.18 -3.47
CA ARG A 126 -26.32 -13.16 -4.49
C ARG A 126 -27.56 -12.44 -3.95
N HIS A 127 -28.13 -11.54 -4.74
CA HIS A 127 -29.33 -10.77 -4.41
C HIS A 127 -30.41 -10.98 -5.48
N GLU A 128 -31.66 -11.09 -5.07
CA GLU A 128 -32.80 -11.19 -5.99
C GLU A 128 -33.33 -9.78 -6.30
N LEU A 129 -33.11 -9.34 -7.55
CA LEU A 129 -33.59 -8.06 -8.04
C LEU A 129 -34.82 -8.26 -8.93
N PRO A 130 -36.02 -7.80 -8.55
CA PRO A 130 -37.25 -8.04 -9.32
C PRO A 130 -37.18 -7.53 -10.77
N GLY A 131 -37.46 -8.39 -11.74
CA GLY A 131 -37.35 -8.08 -13.17
C GLY A 131 -35.93 -8.19 -13.73
N PHE A 132 -35.03 -8.90 -13.05
CA PHE A 132 -33.68 -9.24 -13.50
C PHE A 132 -33.47 -10.77 -13.60
N ASP A 133 -34.55 -11.47 -13.94
CA ASP A 133 -34.80 -12.89 -13.69
C ASP A 133 -33.84 -13.85 -14.43
N TYR A 134 -33.07 -13.36 -15.39
CA TYR A 134 -32.21 -14.13 -16.29
C TYR A 134 -30.70 -14.04 -15.99
N SER A 135 -30.27 -13.36 -14.93
CA SER A 135 -28.84 -13.23 -14.60
C SER A 135 -28.59 -13.02 -13.11
N PRO A 136 -27.49 -13.58 -12.55
CA PRO A 136 -27.19 -13.42 -11.14
C PRO A 136 -26.75 -11.98 -10.83
N VAL A 137 -27.55 -11.31 -10.00
CA VAL A 137 -27.22 -10.02 -9.39
C VAL A 137 -26.58 -10.27 -8.02
N PHE A 138 -25.65 -9.41 -7.65
CA PHE A 138 -24.85 -9.51 -6.42
C PHE A 138 -24.79 -8.17 -5.70
N ILE A 139 -24.58 -8.25 -4.38
CA ILE A 139 -24.29 -7.15 -3.46
C ILE A 139 -23.01 -7.46 -2.68
N PRO A 140 -22.31 -6.45 -2.14
CA PRO A 140 -21.23 -6.68 -1.18
C PRO A 140 -21.75 -7.34 0.11
N SER A 141 -21.00 -8.33 0.62
CA SER A 141 -21.25 -8.95 1.94
C SER A 141 -21.19 -7.94 3.09
N ASN A 142 -20.28 -6.97 3.04
CA ASN A 142 -20.23 -5.83 3.95
C ASN A 142 -20.68 -4.56 3.21
N ILE A 143 -21.99 -4.28 3.25
CA ILE A 143 -22.58 -3.10 2.60
C ILE A 143 -21.97 -1.80 3.14
N SER A 144 -21.87 -1.62 4.45
CA SER A 144 -21.34 -0.39 5.05
C SER A 144 -19.89 -0.12 4.66
N GLY A 145 -19.04 -1.15 4.66
CA GLY A 145 -17.65 -1.05 4.21
C GLY A 145 -17.53 -0.72 2.72
N PHE A 146 -18.33 -1.37 1.88
CA PHE A 146 -18.38 -1.07 0.45
C PHE A 146 -18.85 0.36 0.17
N LEU A 147 -19.85 0.87 0.90
CA LEU A 147 -20.33 2.24 0.74
C LEU A 147 -19.27 3.27 1.15
N TRP A 148 -18.57 3.01 2.27
CA TRP A 148 -17.42 3.80 2.70
C TRP A 148 -16.32 3.80 1.62
N GLU A 149 -16.01 2.67 0.99
CA GLU A 149 -15.06 2.64 -0.13
C GLU A 149 -15.60 3.36 -1.38
N LEU A 150 -16.91 3.23 -1.67
CA LEU A 150 -17.56 3.82 -2.83
C LEU A 150 -17.50 5.36 -2.82
N GLU A 151 -17.62 6.00 -1.65
CA GLU A 151 -17.39 7.44 -1.48
C GLU A 151 -15.97 7.85 -1.91
N ARG A 152 -14.98 7.05 -1.51
CA ARG A 152 -13.54 7.24 -1.78
C ARG A 152 -13.08 6.65 -3.11
N ALA A 153 -13.99 6.07 -3.89
CA ALA A 153 -13.66 5.25 -5.05
C ALA A 153 -13.25 6.04 -6.30
N GLN A 154 -13.26 7.37 -6.35
CA GLN A 154 -12.82 8.09 -7.55
C GLN A 154 -11.36 7.73 -7.86
N PHE A 155 -11.12 7.10 -9.01
CA PHE A 155 -9.80 6.55 -9.31
C PHE A 155 -8.93 7.59 -10.03
N VAL A 156 -7.70 7.77 -9.56
CA VAL A 156 -6.68 8.66 -10.13
C VAL A 156 -5.55 7.80 -10.70
N ASP A 157 -5.25 7.99 -11.98
CA ASP A 157 -4.06 7.42 -12.61
C ASP A 157 -2.81 8.21 -12.20
N CYS A 158 -1.72 7.50 -11.89
CA CYS A 158 -0.39 8.05 -11.72
C CYS A 158 0.27 8.37 -13.09
N LEU A 159 1.30 9.22 -13.09
CA LEU A 159 1.93 9.74 -14.31
C LEU A 159 2.91 8.76 -14.98
N GLY A 160 3.46 7.81 -14.23
CA GLY A 160 4.36 6.77 -14.78
C GLY A 160 5.69 7.29 -15.32
N ILE A 161 6.20 8.39 -14.77
CA ILE A 161 7.45 9.03 -15.20
C ILE A 161 8.64 8.18 -14.72
N ASP A 162 9.47 7.74 -15.66
CA ASP A 162 10.81 7.24 -15.33
C ASP A 162 11.73 8.42 -15.01
N MET A 163 12.29 8.43 -13.80
CA MET A 163 13.24 9.45 -13.34
C MET A 163 14.66 9.25 -13.90
N HIS A 164 14.87 8.24 -14.76
CA HIS A 164 16.13 7.91 -15.44
C HIS A 164 17.33 7.79 -14.50
N ARG A 165 17.09 7.25 -13.30
CA ARG A 165 18.13 7.06 -12.29
C ARG A 165 19.19 6.06 -12.76
N SER A 166 20.41 6.27 -12.31
CA SER A 166 21.54 5.38 -12.56
C SER A 166 21.20 3.92 -12.22
N MET A 167 21.65 2.96 -13.02
CA MET A 167 21.50 1.52 -12.74
C MET A 167 22.11 1.11 -11.37
N TRP A 168 22.99 1.94 -10.81
CA TRP A 168 23.60 1.78 -9.50
C TRP A 168 22.77 2.37 -8.33
N SER A 169 21.62 3.00 -8.59
CA SER A 169 20.72 3.50 -7.53
C SER A 169 19.91 2.34 -6.94
N ASN A 170 20.53 1.60 -6.02
CA ASN A 170 19.90 0.47 -5.35
C ASN A 170 18.57 0.87 -4.70
N ARG A 171 17.48 0.23 -5.15
CA ARG A 171 16.15 0.36 -4.54
C ARG A 171 16.23 -0.07 -3.07
N GLN A 172 15.95 0.85 -2.15
CA GLN A 172 16.03 0.63 -0.70
C GLN A 172 14.81 -0.18 -0.22
N ILE A 173 13.60 0.25 -0.60
CA ILE A 173 12.35 -0.45 -0.31
C ILE A 173 12.00 -1.38 -1.46
N SER A 174 12.05 -2.69 -1.20
CA SER A 174 11.69 -3.75 -2.15
C SER A 174 10.26 -3.60 -2.67
N LEU A 175 10.01 -3.99 -3.93
CA LEU A 175 8.64 -4.06 -4.47
C LEU A 175 7.76 -5.12 -3.77
N SER A 176 8.36 -6.07 -3.04
CA SER A 176 7.61 -6.97 -2.15
C SER A 176 7.02 -6.25 -0.92
N PHE A 177 7.48 -5.03 -0.61
CA PHE A 177 6.97 -4.25 0.51
C PHE A 177 5.55 -3.70 0.26
N ILE A 178 5.10 -3.64 -1.00
CA ILE A 178 3.75 -3.17 -1.34
C ILE A 178 2.66 -4.01 -0.66
N GLU A 179 2.90 -5.29 -0.39
CA GLU A 179 1.98 -6.14 0.39
C GLU A 179 1.85 -5.71 1.87
N HIS A 180 2.89 -5.05 2.42
CA HIS A 180 2.85 -4.49 3.79
C HIS A 180 2.15 -3.12 3.80
N ILE A 181 2.26 -2.35 2.72
CA ILE A 181 1.46 -1.14 2.49
C ILE A 181 -0.03 -1.52 2.40
N ALA A 182 -0.36 -2.58 1.64
CA ALA A 182 -1.72 -3.11 1.54
C ALA A 182 -2.25 -3.67 2.88
N ALA A 183 -1.43 -4.40 3.63
CA ALA A 183 -1.82 -4.89 4.95
C ALA A 183 -2.00 -3.78 6.00
N MET A 184 -1.17 -2.72 5.97
CA MET A 184 -1.35 -1.55 6.83
C MET A 184 -2.64 -0.80 6.48
N ARG A 185 -2.91 -0.61 5.18
CA ARG A 185 -4.19 -0.09 4.69
C ARG A 185 -5.36 -0.90 5.24
N ASP A 186 -5.31 -2.23 5.12
CA ASP A 186 -6.40 -3.11 5.54
C ASP A 186 -6.60 -3.11 7.06
N LEU A 187 -5.51 -3.05 7.84
CA LEU A 187 -5.54 -2.85 9.29
C LEU A 187 -6.24 -1.54 9.67
N LEU A 188 -5.88 -0.43 9.03
CA LEU A 188 -6.43 0.90 9.33
C LEU A 188 -7.92 0.97 8.99
N ILE A 189 -8.35 0.43 7.85
CA ILE A 189 -9.77 0.38 7.47
C ILE A 189 -10.59 -0.44 8.48
N ASN A 190 -10.04 -1.53 9.02
CA ASN A 190 -10.71 -2.34 10.05
C ASN A 190 -10.93 -1.56 11.37
N TYR A 191 -10.17 -0.51 11.62
CA TYR A 191 -10.38 0.42 12.74
C TYR A 191 -11.22 1.66 12.38
N GLY A 192 -11.71 1.76 11.14
CA GLY A 192 -12.52 2.89 10.65
C GLY A 192 -11.70 4.08 10.15
N ILE A 193 -10.39 3.90 9.94
CA ILE A 193 -9.45 4.95 9.54
C ILE A 193 -9.23 4.92 8.03
N THR A 194 -9.19 6.09 7.38
CA THR A 194 -8.78 6.24 5.98
C THR A 194 -7.24 6.34 5.87
N PRO A 195 -6.55 5.37 5.23
CA PRO A 195 -5.09 5.38 5.12
C PRO A 195 -4.64 6.12 3.85
N ILE A 196 -4.44 7.43 3.93
CA ILE A 196 -4.08 8.27 2.78
C ILE A 196 -2.56 8.20 2.57
N LEU A 197 -2.05 7.91 1.36
CA LEU A 197 -0.62 8.07 1.08
C LEU A 197 -0.21 9.54 1.24
N PHE A 198 0.95 9.78 1.87
CA PHE A 198 1.42 11.13 2.20
C PHE A 198 2.92 11.31 1.90
N GLY A 199 3.50 12.47 2.25
CA GLY A 199 4.94 12.72 2.18
C GLY A 199 5.63 12.33 0.86
N GLY A 200 6.83 11.74 0.95
CA GLY A 200 7.55 11.22 -0.20
C GLY A 200 6.85 10.04 -0.88
N THR A 201 5.99 9.34 -0.15
CA THR A 201 5.22 8.19 -0.64
C THR A 201 4.16 8.61 -1.67
N VAL A 202 3.43 9.70 -1.44
CA VAL A 202 2.44 10.21 -2.42
C VAL A 202 3.11 10.87 -3.62
N LEU A 203 4.25 11.53 -3.44
CA LEU A 203 5.09 11.99 -4.56
C LEU A 203 5.49 10.81 -5.45
N GLY A 204 6.08 9.75 -4.86
CA GLY A 204 6.50 8.57 -5.60
C GLY A 204 5.35 7.91 -6.33
N TRP A 205 4.25 7.64 -5.63
CA TRP A 205 3.05 7.05 -6.24
C TRP A 205 2.55 7.89 -7.42
N PHE A 206 2.35 9.20 -7.25
CA PHE A 206 1.76 10.04 -8.29
C PHE A 206 2.71 10.26 -9.47
N ARG A 207 4.00 10.46 -9.22
CA ARG A 207 5.01 10.75 -10.25
C ARG A 207 5.45 9.48 -10.99
N GLU A 208 5.78 8.42 -10.25
CA GLU A 208 6.54 7.24 -10.73
C GLU A 208 5.70 5.95 -10.76
N CYS A 209 4.43 6.00 -10.34
CA CYS A 209 3.60 4.80 -10.06
C CYS A 209 4.25 3.81 -9.07
N SER A 210 5.13 4.30 -8.19
CA SER A 210 6.01 3.47 -7.36
C SER A 210 6.49 4.21 -6.11
N VAL A 211 6.80 3.49 -5.02
CA VAL A 211 7.56 4.09 -3.92
C VAL A 211 8.94 4.51 -4.44
N ILE A 212 9.34 5.77 -4.17
CA ILE A 212 10.61 6.37 -4.63
C ILE A 212 11.77 5.44 -4.30
N SER A 213 12.58 5.08 -5.30
CA SER A 213 13.55 3.98 -5.13
C SER A 213 14.60 4.22 -4.05
N HIS A 214 14.94 5.47 -3.74
CA HIS A 214 15.95 5.82 -2.73
C HIS A 214 15.42 6.25 -1.35
N THR A 215 14.09 6.27 -1.12
CA THR A 215 13.52 6.55 0.21
C THR A 215 13.55 5.31 1.11
N LYS A 216 13.43 5.46 2.44
CA LYS A 216 13.70 4.39 3.43
C LYS A 216 12.50 4.03 4.32
N ASP A 217 11.40 4.70 4.05
CA ASP A 217 10.22 4.94 4.86
C ASP A 217 8.97 4.91 3.95
N VAL A 218 7.80 4.72 4.56
CA VAL A 218 6.50 4.86 3.90
C VAL A 218 5.58 5.71 4.78
N ASP A 219 4.98 6.74 4.20
CA ASP A 219 4.19 7.75 4.89
C ASP A 219 2.69 7.56 4.62
N PHE A 220 1.90 7.49 5.69
CA PHE A 220 0.44 7.66 5.64
C PHE A 220 0.00 8.88 6.44
N GLY A 221 -0.96 9.61 5.88
CA GLY A 221 -1.77 10.59 6.59
C GLY A 221 -3.08 9.96 7.06
N ILE A 222 -3.42 10.18 8.32
CA ILE A 222 -4.67 9.74 8.96
C ILE A 222 -5.44 10.98 9.39
N LEU A 223 -6.72 11.09 9.08
CA LEU A 223 -7.52 12.20 9.62
C LEU A 223 -7.62 12.05 11.14
N ALA A 224 -7.23 13.08 11.91
CA ALA A 224 -7.24 13.01 13.38
C ALA A 224 -8.64 12.76 13.96
N THR A 225 -9.71 13.10 13.22
CA THR A 225 -11.11 12.80 13.55
C THR A 225 -11.50 11.33 13.39
N GLU A 226 -10.73 10.54 12.65
CA GLU A 226 -10.93 9.09 12.46
C GLU A 226 -10.08 8.26 13.43
N TYR A 227 -9.18 8.87 14.21
CA TYR A 227 -8.26 8.14 15.07
C TYR A 227 -8.97 7.26 16.10
N ASN A 228 -8.68 5.96 16.04
CA ASN A 228 -9.22 4.95 16.93
C ASN A 228 -8.15 4.47 17.91
N PRO A 229 -8.28 4.69 19.24
CA PRO A 229 -7.23 4.32 20.21
C PRO A 229 -6.97 2.82 20.27
N ASN A 230 -7.92 1.97 19.85
CA ASN A 230 -7.74 0.52 19.80
C ASN A 230 -6.71 0.07 18.73
N LEU A 231 -6.37 0.93 17.76
CA LEU A 231 -5.29 0.69 16.82
C LEU A 231 -3.95 0.50 17.56
N LEU A 232 -3.66 1.36 18.54
CA LEU A 232 -2.38 1.32 19.27
C LEU A 232 -2.24 0.04 20.10
N GLU A 233 -3.33 -0.42 20.73
CA GLU A 233 -3.35 -1.70 21.45
C GLU A 233 -3.19 -2.89 20.50
N SER A 234 -3.72 -2.80 19.27
CA SER A 234 -3.51 -3.80 18.20
C SER A 234 -2.05 -3.87 17.77
N LEU A 235 -1.41 -2.71 17.56
CA LEU A 235 -0.01 -2.62 17.14
C LEU A 235 0.96 -3.15 18.21
N LYS A 236 0.68 -2.96 19.50
CA LYS A 236 1.49 -3.53 20.61
C LYS A 236 1.55 -5.06 20.61
N VAL A 237 0.57 -5.75 20.02
CA VAL A 237 0.50 -7.22 19.97
C VAL A 237 0.61 -7.78 18.54
N SER A 238 0.95 -6.93 17.57
CA SER A 238 1.07 -7.30 16.17
C SER A 238 2.34 -8.10 15.91
N THR A 239 2.21 -9.17 15.13
CA THR A 239 3.35 -9.96 14.62
C THR A 239 3.78 -9.56 13.20
N GLN A 240 3.06 -8.62 12.57
CA GLN A 240 3.35 -8.11 11.22
C GLN A 240 3.96 -6.69 11.23
N PHE A 241 3.66 -5.91 12.26
CA PHE A 241 4.07 -4.52 12.41
C PHE A 241 4.64 -4.31 13.82
N GLU A 242 5.96 -4.19 13.91
CA GLU A 242 6.65 -3.92 15.17
C GLU A 242 6.42 -2.45 15.56
N LEU A 243 5.66 -2.20 16.61
CA LEU A 243 5.45 -0.84 17.11
C LEU A 243 6.78 -0.27 17.64
N TYR A 244 7.24 0.82 17.01
CA TYR A 244 8.54 1.43 17.33
C TYR A 244 8.39 2.54 18.37
N TRP A 245 7.62 3.57 18.04
CA TRP A 245 7.33 4.69 18.93
C TRP A 245 5.97 5.34 18.62
N THR A 246 5.53 6.20 19.54
CA THR A 246 4.57 7.27 19.25
C THR A 246 5.15 8.62 19.67
N LEU A 247 5.03 9.62 18.81
CA LEU A 247 5.48 10.98 19.08
C LEU A 247 4.29 11.95 19.17
N GLY A 248 4.45 13.00 19.97
CA GLY A 248 3.50 14.09 20.09
C GLY A 248 2.28 13.84 20.96
N GLN A 249 1.26 14.67 20.74
CA GLN A 249 0.00 14.64 21.47
C GLN A 249 -1.15 14.47 20.49
N LEU A 250 -2.09 13.59 20.85
CA LEU A 250 -3.33 13.29 20.11
C LEU A 250 -4.14 14.54 19.72
N THR A 251 -3.97 15.65 20.42
CA THR A 251 -4.71 16.90 20.21
C THR A 251 -4.17 17.79 19.08
N ASN A 252 -2.92 17.62 18.62
CA ASN A 252 -2.33 18.54 17.64
C ASN A 252 -1.13 18.03 16.81
N ASN A 253 -0.46 16.93 17.16
CA ASN A 253 0.77 16.53 16.46
C ASN A 253 1.18 15.07 16.68
N PHE A 254 0.23 14.13 16.68
CA PHE A 254 0.53 12.73 16.93
C PHE A 254 1.08 12.00 15.69
N GLU A 255 2.09 11.18 15.93
CA GLU A 255 2.75 10.29 14.96
C GLU A 255 2.83 8.89 15.59
N ILE A 256 2.53 7.86 14.81
CA ILE A 256 2.78 6.45 15.19
C ILE A 256 3.74 5.87 14.16
N SER A 257 4.86 5.30 14.60
CA SER A 257 5.80 4.61 13.72
C SER A 257 5.85 3.13 14.01
N VAL A 258 5.87 2.32 12.96
CA VAL A 258 6.07 0.86 13.04
C VAL A 258 7.15 0.42 12.06
N TYR A 259 7.77 -0.74 12.33
CA TYR A 259 8.62 -1.42 11.35
C TYR A 259 7.91 -2.64 10.76
N ALA A 260 8.12 -2.85 9.46
CA ALA A 260 7.85 -4.12 8.78
C ALA A 260 9.03 -4.42 7.85
N GLN A 261 9.58 -5.64 7.91
CA GLN A 261 10.74 -6.06 7.11
C GLN A 261 11.93 -5.05 7.10
N ASN A 262 12.21 -4.40 8.23
CA ASN A 262 13.20 -3.32 8.41
C ASN A 262 12.92 -1.99 7.67
N THR A 263 11.75 -1.84 7.02
CA THR A 263 11.27 -0.56 6.48
C THR A 263 10.35 0.10 7.50
N LYS A 264 10.53 1.40 7.75
CA LYS A 264 9.67 2.16 8.68
C LYS A 264 8.37 2.55 7.96
N ILE A 265 7.24 2.50 8.66
CA ILE A 265 5.97 3.07 8.22
C ILE A 265 5.56 4.12 9.27
N ASP A 266 5.32 5.35 8.81
CA ASP A 266 4.86 6.45 9.64
C ASP A 266 3.39 6.77 9.39
N LEU A 267 2.65 6.97 10.48
CA LEU A 267 1.24 7.30 10.50
C LEU A 267 1.07 8.69 11.13
N PHE A 268 1.06 9.73 10.28
CA PHE A 268 0.93 11.12 10.69
C PHE A 268 -0.55 11.51 10.86
N LEU A 269 -0.94 11.99 12.03
CA LEU A 269 -2.30 12.53 12.20
C LEU A 269 -2.39 13.92 11.55
N LEU A 270 -3.39 14.07 10.69
CA LEU A 270 -3.73 15.27 9.94
C LEU A 270 -4.85 16.01 10.68
N TYR A 271 -4.56 17.25 11.08
CA TYR A 271 -5.45 18.11 11.85
C TYR A 271 -5.98 19.24 10.95
N PRO A 272 -7.28 19.61 11.02
CA PRO A 272 -7.78 20.79 10.34
C PRO A 272 -7.19 22.04 10.99
N LEU A 273 -6.76 23.01 10.18
CA LEU A 273 -6.41 24.34 10.66
C LEU A 273 -7.69 25.20 10.78
N ASN A 274 -7.67 26.23 11.64
CA ASN A 274 -8.84 27.07 11.93
C ASN A 274 -9.42 27.81 10.70
N ASP A 275 -8.69 27.87 9.59
CA ASP A 275 -9.13 28.48 8.33
C ASP A 275 -10.06 27.56 7.49
N SER A 276 -10.19 26.27 7.86
CA SER A 276 -10.92 25.22 7.13
C SER A 276 -10.43 24.91 5.70
N ILE A 277 -9.39 25.60 5.23
CA ILE A 277 -8.80 25.46 3.88
C ILE A 277 -7.40 24.85 3.90
N SER A 278 -6.79 24.76 5.08
CA SER A 278 -5.51 24.11 5.34
C SER A 278 -5.67 22.94 6.33
N ILE A 279 -4.81 21.95 6.21
CA ILE A 279 -4.55 20.93 7.23
C ILE A 279 -3.10 21.02 7.69
N TYR A 280 -2.79 20.45 8.84
CA TYR A 280 -1.43 20.40 9.36
C TYR A 280 -1.11 19.08 10.04
N THR A 281 0.18 18.78 10.14
CA THR A 281 0.70 17.71 10.99
C THR A 281 2.01 18.16 11.65
N GLY A 282 2.53 17.36 12.57
CA GLY A 282 3.82 17.59 13.21
C GLY A 282 4.83 16.50 12.87
N GLY A 283 6.10 16.80 13.10
CA GLY A 283 7.18 15.82 13.20
C GLY A 283 8.20 16.27 14.23
N PHE A 284 9.07 15.37 14.67
CA PHE A 284 10.00 15.65 15.77
C PHE A 284 11.42 15.21 15.46
N ASP A 285 12.36 16.15 15.55
CA ASP A 285 13.78 15.86 15.59
C ASP A 285 14.16 15.76 17.07
N LEU A 286 14.33 14.52 17.55
CA LEU A 286 14.62 14.24 18.96
C LEU A 286 16.07 14.62 19.32
N ASP A 287 17.00 14.52 18.37
CA ASP A 287 18.42 14.86 18.52
C ASP A 287 18.59 16.36 18.79
N SER A 288 18.02 17.19 17.91
CA SER A 288 18.10 18.65 18.02
C SER A 288 17.00 19.26 18.89
N GLN A 289 16.06 18.43 19.37
CA GLN A 289 14.92 18.74 20.23
C GLN A 289 14.00 19.78 19.58
N GLN A 290 13.55 19.50 18.35
CA GLN A 290 12.68 20.38 17.56
C GLN A 290 11.35 19.71 17.25
N LYS A 291 10.25 20.40 17.56
CA LYS A 291 8.92 20.16 16.98
C LYS A 291 8.83 20.96 15.68
N ILE A 292 8.63 20.27 14.57
CA ILE A 292 8.32 20.87 13.27
C ILE A 292 6.81 20.84 13.06
N LEU A 293 6.26 21.89 12.44
CA LEU A 293 4.87 21.99 12.01
C LEU A 293 4.81 22.10 10.49
N TYR A 294 4.14 21.15 9.84
CA TYR A 294 3.95 21.11 8.39
C TYR A 294 2.50 21.49 8.07
N VAL A 295 2.29 22.40 7.11
CA VAL A 295 0.97 22.89 6.70
C VAL A 295 0.77 22.63 5.21
N TYR A 296 -0.41 22.11 4.85
CA TYR A 296 -0.79 21.71 3.50
C TYR A 296 -2.19 22.23 3.15
N PRO A 297 -2.52 22.39 1.85
CA PRO A 297 -3.91 22.56 1.42
C PRO A 297 -4.80 21.43 1.92
N ASN A 298 -6.03 21.75 2.33
CA ASN A 298 -6.97 20.76 2.85
C ASN A 298 -7.30 19.67 1.80
N ILE A 299 -7.34 18.40 2.24
CA ILE A 299 -7.72 17.24 1.42
C ILE A 299 -9.25 17.23 1.29
N LYS A 300 -9.75 17.98 0.31
CA LYS A 300 -11.20 18.19 0.09
C LYS A 300 -11.98 16.88 -0.16
N THR A 301 -11.34 15.93 -0.83
CA THR A 301 -11.85 14.60 -1.11
C THR A 301 -10.67 13.62 -1.19
N ILE A 302 -10.94 12.38 -0.79
CA ILE A 302 -9.99 11.27 -0.87
C ILE A 302 -10.41 10.38 -2.04
N CYS A 303 -9.42 10.04 -2.87
CA CYS A 303 -9.54 9.24 -4.08
C CYS A 303 -8.84 7.89 -3.89
N SER A 304 -8.97 6.99 -4.86
CA SER A 304 -8.23 5.74 -4.92
C SER A 304 -7.24 5.72 -6.10
N GLY A 305 -6.23 4.86 -6.03
CA GLY A 305 -5.20 4.67 -7.05
C GLY A 305 -4.62 3.26 -7.05
N ASP A 306 -3.82 2.91 -8.06
CA ASP A 306 -3.06 1.65 -8.11
C ASP A 306 -1.65 1.87 -7.57
N LEU A 307 -1.16 0.92 -6.77
CA LEU A 307 0.26 0.72 -6.48
C LEU A 307 0.58 -0.77 -6.67
N PHE A 308 1.15 -1.13 -7.82
CA PHE A 308 1.45 -2.52 -8.24
C PHE A 308 0.28 -3.50 -8.06
N GLY A 309 -0.94 -3.09 -8.43
CA GLY A 309 -2.14 -3.92 -8.29
C GLY A 309 -2.70 -4.01 -6.86
N ARG A 310 -2.25 -3.15 -5.94
CA ARG A 310 -2.92 -2.92 -4.66
C ARG A 310 -3.60 -1.56 -4.67
N LEU A 311 -4.86 -1.50 -4.25
CA LEU A 311 -5.60 -0.25 -4.13
C LEU A 311 -5.01 0.61 -3.00
N VAL A 312 -4.69 1.87 -3.28
CA VAL A 312 -4.24 2.85 -2.27
C VAL A 312 -5.20 4.03 -2.23
N PHE A 313 -5.36 4.67 -1.07
CA PHE A 313 -6.11 5.92 -0.96
C PHE A 313 -5.16 7.12 -1.00
N VAL A 314 -5.58 8.17 -1.68
CA VAL A 314 -4.74 9.31 -2.07
C VAL A 314 -5.54 10.61 -2.01
N PRO A 315 -4.91 11.79 -1.82
CA PRO A 315 -5.63 13.06 -1.95
C PRO A 315 -6.13 13.23 -3.39
N CYS A 316 -7.41 13.52 -3.62
CA CYS A 316 -7.89 13.82 -4.98
C CYS A 316 -7.19 15.06 -5.58
N ASN A 317 -6.71 15.96 -4.71
CA ASN A 317 -5.85 17.10 -5.05
C ASN A 317 -4.35 16.80 -4.85
N SER A 318 -3.88 15.58 -5.15
CA SER A 318 -2.49 15.12 -4.93
C SER A 318 -1.41 16.15 -5.35
N VAL A 319 -1.54 16.78 -6.53
CA VAL A 319 -0.61 17.82 -7.00
C VAL A 319 -0.46 18.98 -6.01
N GLN A 320 -1.54 19.40 -5.35
CA GLN A 320 -1.50 20.51 -4.37
C GLN A 320 -0.81 20.11 -3.06
N ILE A 321 -0.92 18.86 -2.65
CA ILE A 321 -0.21 18.32 -1.49
C ILE A 321 1.28 18.15 -1.80
N ILE A 322 1.59 17.61 -2.99
CA ILE A 322 2.95 17.42 -3.51
C ILE A 322 3.68 18.76 -3.72
N GLU A 323 3.02 19.77 -4.30
CA GLU A 323 3.61 21.10 -4.48
C GLU A 323 3.82 21.84 -3.14
N ALA A 324 2.96 21.58 -2.15
CA ALA A 324 3.13 22.14 -0.81
C ALA A 324 4.33 21.50 -0.07
N ASP A 325 4.57 20.19 -0.21
CA ASP A 325 5.74 19.56 0.43
C ASP A 325 7.04 19.80 -0.35
N HIS A 326 7.05 19.58 -1.66
CA HIS A 326 8.29 19.49 -2.43
C HIS A 326 8.59 20.74 -3.27
N GLY A 327 7.64 21.66 -3.43
CA GLY A 327 7.75 22.81 -4.33
C GLY A 327 7.27 22.50 -5.76
N ARG A 328 7.22 23.52 -6.62
CA ARG A 328 6.74 23.38 -8.02
C ARG A 328 7.67 22.57 -8.93
N ASP A 329 8.89 22.37 -8.49
CA ASP A 329 9.94 21.58 -9.13
C ASP A 329 9.88 20.09 -8.78
N TRP A 330 8.80 19.60 -8.13
CA TRP A 330 8.54 18.20 -7.76
C TRP A 330 8.65 17.16 -8.89
N LEU A 331 8.60 17.57 -10.16
CA LEU A 331 8.89 16.73 -11.32
C LEU A 331 10.39 16.42 -11.49
N THR A 332 11.27 17.05 -10.69
CA THR A 332 12.72 16.84 -10.68
C THR A 332 13.10 15.77 -9.67
N ASP A 333 14.09 14.93 -9.97
CA ASP A 333 14.58 13.98 -8.97
C ASP A 333 15.47 14.64 -7.91
N VAL A 334 15.20 14.34 -6.64
CA VAL A 334 15.95 14.86 -5.49
C VAL A 334 16.37 13.67 -4.66
N SER A 335 17.68 13.35 -4.66
CA SER A 335 18.21 12.22 -3.91
C SER A 335 17.87 12.33 -2.42
N SER A 336 17.42 11.24 -1.81
CA SER A 336 17.21 11.16 -0.36
C SER A 336 18.51 11.38 0.45
N SER A 337 19.70 11.32 -0.17
CA SER A 337 20.95 11.73 0.48
C SER A 337 21.11 13.26 0.64
N SER A 338 20.32 14.04 -0.09
CA SER A 338 20.23 15.51 -0.03
C SER A 338 18.89 16.01 0.54
N TYR A 339 17.95 15.11 0.82
CA TYR A 339 16.68 15.43 1.46
C TYR A 339 16.83 15.40 2.97
N VAL A 340 16.66 16.54 3.62
CA VAL A 340 16.68 16.67 5.08
C VAL A 340 15.25 17.00 5.51
N TRP A 341 14.52 15.99 5.95
CA TRP A 341 13.06 16.05 6.17
C TRP A 341 12.62 17.22 7.08
N TYR A 342 13.43 17.65 8.05
CA TYR A 342 13.15 18.79 8.93
C TYR A 342 13.61 20.17 8.39
N LYS A 343 14.08 20.26 7.13
CA LYS A 343 14.59 21.49 6.48
C LYS A 343 14.24 21.66 5.00
N THR A 344 14.11 20.57 4.25
CA THR A 344 13.91 20.57 2.80
C THR A 344 12.45 20.82 2.37
N PRO A 345 11.41 20.30 3.06
CA PRO A 345 10.02 20.53 2.66
C PRO A 345 9.61 22.00 2.68
N LYS A 346 8.77 22.41 1.73
CA LYS A 346 8.20 23.76 1.61
C LYS A 346 6.96 23.94 2.48
N SER A 347 6.45 22.84 3.04
CA SER A 347 5.31 22.74 3.95
C SER A 347 5.65 23.19 5.37
N ILE A 348 6.94 23.29 5.72
CA ILE A 348 7.42 23.74 7.04
C ILE A 348 6.93 25.17 7.31
N TYR A 349 5.97 25.28 8.22
CA TYR A 349 5.41 26.55 8.68
C TYR A 349 6.15 27.10 9.90
N ASN A 350 6.57 26.23 10.82
CA ASN A 350 7.28 26.61 12.03
C ASN A 350 8.16 25.47 12.56
N VAL A 351 9.25 25.84 13.27
CA VAL A 351 10.16 24.93 13.96
C VAL A 351 10.39 25.47 15.38
N THR A 352 9.84 24.79 16.38
CA THR A 352 9.94 25.19 17.80
C THR A 352 10.89 24.27 18.53
N LYS A 353 11.89 24.83 19.24
CA LYS A 353 12.74 24.05 20.15
C LYS A 353 11.95 23.64 21.41
N MET A 354 12.05 22.38 21.79
CA MET A 354 11.51 21.80 23.02
C MET A 354 12.61 21.65 24.08
N SER A 355 12.21 21.58 25.36
CA SER A 355 13.06 21.09 26.44
C SER A 355 13.09 19.55 26.47
N LYS A 356 14.12 18.96 27.11
CA LYS A 356 14.18 17.50 27.35
C LYS A 356 12.96 16.96 28.09
N GLU A 357 12.38 17.75 28.99
CA GLU A 357 11.20 17.37 29.75
C GLU A 357 9.95 17.32 28.87
N GLU A 358 9.79 18.28 27.95
CA GLU A 358 8.72 18.25 26.95
C GLU A 358 8.89 17.08 25.98
N THR A 359 10.10 16.87 25.44
CA THR A 359 10.41 15.71 24.58
C THR A 359 10.02 14.40 25.27
N SER A 360 10.45 14.18 26.51
CA SER A 360 10.13 12.97 27.26
C SER A 360 8.64 12.80 27.60
N LYS A 361 7.86 13.88 27.65
CA LYS A 361 6.39 13.82 27.86
C LYS A 361 5.61 13.54 26.58
N VAL A 362 6.21 13.71 25.40
CA VAL A 362 5.57 13.52 24.10
C VAL A 362 6.25 12.43 23.27
N THR A 363 7.03 11.54 23.90
CA THR A 363 7.67 10.40 23.24
C THR A 363 7.40 9.15 24.04
N THR A 364 6.84 8.11 23.42
CA THR A 364 6.74 6.77 24.01
C THR A 364 7.45 5.78 23.10
N CYS A 365 8.52 5.17 23.61
CA CYS A 365 9.22 4.07 22.95
C CYS A 365 8.53 2.75 23.26
N TYR A 366 8.52 1.83 22.28
CA TYR A 366 8.03 0.46 22.45
C TYR A 366 9.09 -0.60 22.03
N ALA A 367 10.07 -0.24 21.20
CA ALA A 367 11.15 -1.13 20.80
C ALA A 367 12.23 -1.29 21.90
N VAL A 368 12.43 -2.54 22.36
CA VAL A 368 13.22 -2.89 23.56
C VAL A 368 14.67 -2.37 23.52
N ASP A 369 15.31 -2.43 22.36
CA ASP A 369 16.71 -1.98 22.14
C ASP A 369 16.80 -0.80 21.13
N GLY A 370 15.68 -0.12 20.88
CA GLY A 370 15.50 0.70 19.67
C GLY A 370 15.79 2.20 19.79
N CYS A 371 15.36 2.83 20.88
CA CYS A 371 15.13 4.29 20.91
C CYS A 371 16.26 5.16 21.51
N ASP A 372 17.34 4.55 22.02
CA ASP A 372 18.52 5.25 22.54
C ASP A 372 19.62 5.40 21.46
N ARG A 373 19.27 6.01 20.30
CA ARG A 373 20.18 6.25 19.17
C ARG A 373 20.21 7.71 18.76
#